data_AF-A0A7V0SR41-F1
#
_entry.id   AF-A0A7V0SR41-F1
#
_cell.length_a   1.000
_cell.length_b   1.000
_cell.length_c   1.000
_cell.angle_alpha   90.00
_cell.angle_beta   90.00
_cell.angle_gamma   90.00
#
_symmetry.space_group_name_H-M   'P 1'
#
loop_
_entity.id
_entity.type
_entity.pdbx_description
1 polymer ?
#
loop_
_entity_poly.entity_id
_entity_poly.type
_entity_poly.pdbx_seq_one_letter_code
_entity_poly.pdbx_strand_id
1 'polypeptide(L)'
;MTKALKINKSTEQGILELLKIILEKDKVEGIFTLKKINDDGAVAFSLISNPEDLKDAVPFYPLMPVNAGKLLSRFTLKGDSKETVAAVVKPCELRGFVELIKREQGTLDNLIIISSTCGGVYPSDKSVDGTVEKNLPKYWDAVKKGETLDDLRPVCKSCEEFTPYVADITVDIVGNKDIDKQCIMFLNTQRGEELYKEMKGEFLEKELDSNKLNKIREKRAVEKKKLFDEIEEKMSGIDGLIDIFGKCISCHGCMRVCPICYCNLCEFESPDVEYKPSNYDSELNKRKALRVPPGTVYFQIGRMIHMGISCVACGACNDVCPVDIPVSIIFKRVGESVQKMFDYTPGKDVQEKIPFITFEKEEFAEVER
;
A
#
# COMPACT_ATOMS: atom_id res chain seq x y z
N MET A 1 27.29 -0.97 5.07
CA MET A 1 27.10 0.46 5.39
C MET A 1 26.55 1.18 4.19
N THR A 2 25.29 1.56 4.25
CA THR A 2 24.62 2.37 3.21
C THR A 2 25.11 3.80 3.29
N LYS A 3 25.25 4.48 2.14
CA LYS A 3 25.48 5.93 2.14
C LYS A 3 24.18 6.62 2.55
N ALA A 4 24.29 7.57 3.47
CA ALA A 4 23.18 8.41 3.87
C ALA A 4 23.57 9.88 3.65
N LEU A 5 22.60 10.68 3.20
CA LEU A 5 22.72 12.12 3.07
C LEU A 5 21.89 12.79 4.16
N LYS A 6 22.54 13.66 4.93
CA LYS A 6 21.89 14.50 5.92
C LYS A 6 21.83 15.96 5.45
N ILE A 7 20.65 16.55 5.54
CA ILE A 7 20.39 17.96 5.23
C ILE A 7 19.82 18.64 6.47
N ASN A 8 20.33 19.82 6.82
CA ASN A 8 19.89 20.62 7.97
C ASN A 8 18.62 21.45 7.64
N LYS A 9 17.58 20.77 7.15
CA LYS A 9 16.23 21.28 6.90
C LYS A 9 15.22 20.25 7.36
N SER A 10 13.95 20.63 7.51
CA SER A 10 12.91 19.63 7.79
C SER A 10 12.90 18.54 6.70
N THR A 11 12.40 17.36 7.03
CA THR A 11 12.36 16.22 6.12
C THR A 11 11.58 16.53 4.85
N GLU A 12 10.44 17.22 5.00
CA GLU A 12 9.62 17.66 3.87
C GLU A 12 10.39 18.67 2.99
N GLN A 13 11.01 19.69 3.59
CA GLN A 13 11.80 20.68 2.85
C GLN A 13 13.00 20.05 2.13
N GLY A 14 13.71 19.12 2.79
CA GLY A 14 14.86 18.43 2.20
C GLY A 14 14.47 17.57 1.01
N ILE A 15 13.31 16.92 1.05
CA ILE A 15 12.79 16.14 -0.08
C ILE A 15 12.29 17.04 -1.20
N LEU A 16 11.55 18.11 -0.90
CA LEU A 16 11.13 19.07 -1.92
C LEU A 16 12.33 19.73 -2.61
N GLU A 17 13.40 20.03 -1.88
CA GLU A 17 14.65 20.52 -2.45
C GLU A 17 15.32 19.50 -3.37
N LEU A 18 15.39 18.23 -2.97
CA LEU A 18 15.87 17.16 -3.84
C LEU A 18 15.05 17.07 -5.12
N LEU A 19 13.72 17.00 -5.01
CA LEU A 19 12.81 16.88 -6.15
C LEU A 19 12.93 18.08 -7.09
N LYS A 20 13.09 19.29 -6.54
CA LYS A 20 13.32 20.52 -7.32
C LYS A 20 14.64 20.45 -8.09
N ILE A 21 15.73 20.08 -7.43
CA ILE A 21 17.07 20.03 -8.04
C ILE A 21 17.15 18.98 -9.15
N ILE A 22 16.60 17.79 -8.94
CA ILE A 22 16.67 16.73 -9.96
C ILE A 22 15.82 17.06 -11.20
N LEU A 23 14.76 17.83 -11.02
CA LEU A 23 13.91 18.32 -12.11
C LEU A 23 14.56 19.51 -12.84
N GLU A 24 15.11 20.49 -12.13
CA GLU A 24 15.82 21.65 -12.74
C GLU A 24 17.09 21.27 -13.50
N LYS A 25 17.69 20.13 -13.16
CA LYS A 25 18.90 19.60 -13.82
C LYS A 25 18.62 18.54 -14.88
N ASP A 26 17.35 18.37 -15.26
CA ASP A 26 16.90 17.40 -16.26
C ASP A 26 17.41 15.97 -15.98
N LYS A 27 17.55 15.60 -14.69
CA LYS A 27 17.88 14.22 -14.28
C LYS A 27 16.67 13.31 -14.37
N VAL A 28 15.50 13.91 -14.21
CA VAL A 28 14.18 13.32 -14.38
C VAL A 28 13.30 14.33 -15.09
N GLU A 29 12.29 13.86 -15.79
CA GLU A 29 11.39 14.69 -16.59
C GLU A 29 10.06 14.96 -15.88
N GLY A 30 9.79 14.19 -14.84
CA GLY A 30 8.63 14.36 -14.00
C GLY A 30 8.83 13.81 -12.61
N ILE A 31 8.08 14.40 -11.69
CA ILE A 31 7.95 13.97 -10.30
C ILE A 31 6.54 13.45 -10.10
N PHE A 32 6.40 12.15 -9.87
CA PHE A 32 5.16 11.52 -9.43
C PHE A 32 5.07 11.60 -7.91
N THR A 33 4.20 12.44 -7.36
CA THR A 33 4.05 12.61 -5.91
C THR A 33 2.65 13.11 -5.55
N LEU A 34 2.30 13.09 -4.26
CA LEU A 34 1.08 13.72 -3.78
C LEU A 34 1.19 15.24 -3.86
N LYS A 35 0.14 15.90 -4.35
CA LYS A 35 -0.01 17.35 -4.43
C LYS A 35 -1.34 17.76 -3.79
N LYS A 36 -1.34 18.88 -3.05
CA LYS A 36 -2.58 19.54 -2.62
C LYS A 36 -3.31 20.09 -3.84
N ILE A 37 -4.60 19.82 -3.95
CA ILE A 37 -5.47 20.30 -5.04
C ILE A 37 -6.16 21.61 -4.65
N ASN A 38 -6.41 21.78 -3.35
CA ASN A 38 -6.99 22.98 -2.75
C ASN A 38 -6.54 23.09 -1.28
N ASP A 39 -6.94 24.16 -0.62
CA ASP A 39 -6.62 24.43 0.78
C ASP A 39 -7.40 23.56 1.78
N ASP A 40 -8.44 22.86 1.32
CA ASP A 40 -9.34 22.02 2.15
C ASP A 40 -8.73 20.63 2.49
N GLY A 41 -7.44 20.43 2.21
CA GLY A 41 -6.74 19.17 2.50
C GLY A 41 -6.96 18.06 1.46
N ALA A 42 -7.60 18.36 0.31
CA ALA A 42 -7.71 17.40 -0.77
C ALA A 42 -6.35 17.21 -1.45
N VAL A 43 -5.92 15.96 -1.61
CA VAL A 43 -4.67 15.60 -2.28
C VAL A 43 -4.90 14.59 -3.38
N ALA A 44 -4.10 14.67 -4.43
CA ALA A 44 -4.05 13.66 -5.49
C ALA A 44 -2.61 13.41 -5.93
N PHE A 45 -2.36 12.21 -6.45
CA PHE A 45 -1.10 11.94 -7.14
C PHE A 45 -1.07 12.76 -8.43
N SER A 46 0.03 13.49 -8.62
CA SER A 46 0.28 14.34 -9.78
C SER A 46 1.64 14.01 -10.39
N LEU A 47 1.75 14.17 -11.71
CA LEU A 47 3.03 14.17 -12.42
C LEU A 47 3.44 15.62 -12.65
N ILE A 48 4.50 16.05 -11.98
CA ILE A 48 4.96 17.45 -11.98
C ILE A 48 6.23 17.55 -12.83
N SER A 49 6.17 18.30 -13.93
CA SER A 49 7.32 18.57 -14.80
C SER A 49 7.87 19.99 -14.66
N ASN A 50 7.14 20.90 -14.00
CA ASN A 50 7.61 22.25 -13.71
C ASN A 50 8.04 22.38 -12.24
N PRO A 51 9.31 22.74 -11.95
CA PRO A 51 9.82 22.92 -10.59
C PRO A 51 8.99 23.85 -9.69
N GLU A 52 8.35 24.88 -10.25
CA GLU A 52 7.55 25.84 -9.47
C GLU A 52 6.23 25.24 -8.96
N ASP A 53 5.73 24.16 -9.57
CA ASP A 53 4.53 23.45 -9.14
C ASP A 53 4.79 22.49 -7.96
N LEU A 54 6.05 22.31 -7.54
CA LEU A 54 6.42 21.53 -6.36
C LEU A 54 6.06 22.23 -5.04
N LYS A 55 5.71 23.52 -5.06
CA LYS A 55 5.30 24.27 -3.86
C LYS A 55 4.08 23.67 -3.15
N ASP A 56 3.21 23.00 -3.90
CA ASP A 56 2.00 22.35 -3.37
C ASP A 56 2.19 20.83 -3.20
N ALA A 57 3.40 20.30 -3.46
CA ALA A 57 3.70 18.90 -3.28
C ALA A 57 3.82 18.55 -1.79
N VAL A 58 3.20 17.45 -1.39
CA VAL A 58 3.13 16.96 -0.01
C VAL A 58 3.48 15.46 0.03
N PRO A 59 4.74 15.09 -0.24
CA PRO A 59 5.10 13.70 -0.56
C PRO A 59 4.76 12.67 0.53
N PHE A 60 4.76 13.11 1.80
CA PHE A 60 4.48 12.26 2.96
C PHE A 60 3.14 12.56 3.63
N TYR A 61 2.21 13.24 2.94
CA TYR A 61 0.87 13.50 3.46
C TYR A 61 0.21 12.18 3.91
N PRO A 62 -0.45 12.13 5.09
CA PRO A 62 -0.97 10.90 5.67
C PRO A 62 -2.30 10.45 5.05
N LEU A 63 -2.45 10.60 3.74
CA LEU A 63 -3.56 10.11 2.96
C LEU A 63 -3.05 9.23 1.82
N MET A 64 -3.90 8.31 1.38
CA MET A 64 -3.69 7.50 0.19
C MET A 64 -4.99 7.52 -0.63
N PRO A 65 -5.22 8.57 -1.45
CA PRO A 65 -6.47 8.77 -2.18
C PRO A 65 -6.73 7.64 -3.18
N VAL A 66 -5.67 7.15 -3.82
CA VAL A 66 -5.62 5.93 -4.61
C VAL A 66 -4.32 5.23 -4.25
N ASN A 67 -4.26 3.90 -4.33
CA ASN A 67 -2.99 3.20 -4.17
C ASN A 67 -2.04 3.53 -5.34
N ALA A 68 -0.91 4.18 -5.07
CA ALA A 68 0.04 4.56 -6.10
C ALA A 68 0.59 3.39 -6.91
N GLY A 69 0.71 2.19 -6.34
CA GLY A 69 1.19 1.03 -7.10
C GLY A 69 0.26 0.65 -8.24
N LYS A 70 -1.05 0.87 -8.08
CA LYS A 70 -2.02 0.72 -9.18
C LYS A 70 -1.84 1.79 -10.25
N LEU A 71 -1.52 3.02 -9.85
CA LEU A 71 -1.30 4.13 -10.77
C LEU A 71 0.00 3.94 -11.55
N LEU A 72 1.09 3.58 -10.88
CA LEU A 72 2.39 3.29 -11.50
C LEU A 72 2.31 2.11 -12.46
N SER A 73 1.56 1.05 -12.12
CA SER A 73 1.24 -0.03 -13.05
C SER A 73 0.58 0.50 -14.32
N ARG A 74 -0.48 1.29 -14.21
CA ARG A 74 -1.14 1.89 -15.40
C ARG A 74 -0.24 2.84 -16.18
N PHE A 75 0.60 3.58 -15.47
CA PHE A 75 1.53 4.56 -16.03
C PHE A 75 2.62 3.87 -16.87
N THR A 76 3.12 2.72 -16.42
CA THR A 76 4.23 1.99 -17.06
C THR A 76 3.78 0.88 -18.03
N LEU A 77 2.54 0.39 -17.91
CA LEU A 77 2.06 -0.75 -18.70
C LEU A 77 1.82 -0.43 -20.20
N LYS A 78 1.57 0.83 -20.57
CA LYS A 78 1.22 1.23 -21.95
C LYS A 78 2.42 1.69 -22.80
N GLY A 79 3.64 1.37 -22.36
CA GLY A 79 4.88 1.70 -23.05
C GLY A 79 5.85 2.42 -22.12
N ASP A 80 7.12 2.36 -22.48
CA ASP A 80 8.17 3.06 -21.76
C ASP A 80 7.89 4.56 -21.82
N SER A 81 7.88 5.24 -20.67
CA SER A 81 8.30 6.63 -20.72
C SER A 81 9.73 6.57 -21.22
N LYS A 82 10.07 7.24 -22.32
CA LYS A 82 11.48 7.35 -22.77
C LYS A 82 12.37 8.10 -21.76
N GLU A 83 11.72 8.61 -20.73
CA GLU A 83 12.05 9.75 -19.91
C GLU A 83 11.95 9.29 -18.46
N THR A 84 12.97 9.56 -17.64
CA THR A 84 13.01 9.06 -16.26
C THR A 84 12.06 9.87 -15.36
N VAL A 85 11.25 9.22 -14.54
CA VAL A 85 10.34 9.85 -13.57
C VAL A 85 10.75 9.44 -12.16
N ALA A 86 10.84 10.42 -11.25
CA ALA A 86 10.99 10.13 -9.82
C ALA A 86 9.60 9.96 -9.18
N ALA A 87 9.35 8.82 -8.55
CA ALA A 87 8.08 8.52 -7.88
C ALA A 87 8.26 8.48 -6.35
N VAL A 88 7.56 9.35 -5.63
CA VAL A 88 7.48 9.31 -4.18
C VAL A 88 6.23 8.54 -3.74
N VAL A 89 6.44 7.38 -3.13
CA VAL A 89 5.37 6.43 -2.78
C VAL A 89 5.55 5.85 -1.38
N LYS A 90 4.46 5.36 -0.78
CA LYS A 90 4.51 4.70 0.52
C LYS A 90 4.94 3.22 0.37
N PRO A 91 5.49 2.58 1.42
CA PRO A 91 5.97 1.20 1.35
C PRO A 91 4.94 0.18 0.86
N CYS A 92 3.69 0.25 1.32
CA CYS A 92 2.64 -0.67 0.88
C CYS A 92 2.18 -0.43 -0.56
N GLU A 93 2.31 0.80 -1.08
CA GLU A 93 2.05 1.12 -2.48
C GLU A 93 3.16 0.58 -3.37
N LEU A 94 4.42 0.76 -2.97
CA LEU A 94 5.58 0.19 -3.65
C LEU A 94 5.53 -1.33 -3.69
N ARG A 95 5.26 -1.98 -2.55
CA ARG A 95 5.08 -3.45 -2.49
C ARG A 95 3.94 -3.91 -3.41
N GLY A 96 2.85 -3.15 -3.47
CA GLY A 96 1.74 -3.44 -4.37
C GLY A 96 2.12 -3.31 -5.85
N PHE A 97 2.98 -2.34 -6.18
CA PHE A 97 3.53 -2.19 -7.51
C PHE A 97 4.47 -3.34 -7.88
N VAL A 98 5.35 -3.74 -6.98
CA VAL A 98 6.26 -4.89 -7.19
C VAL A 98 5.46 -6.16 -7.50
N GLU A 99 4.40 -6.44 -6.75
CA GLU A 99 3.53 -7.58 -7.03
C GLU A 99 2.87 -7.51 -8.42
N LEU A 100 2.62 -6.32 -8.94
CA LEU A 100 2.13 -6.12 -10.31
C LEU A 100 3.23 -6.33 -11.35
N ILE A 101 4.46 -5.89 -11.08
CA ILE A 101 5.62 -6.12 -11.95
C ILE A 101 5.90 -7.61 -12.11
N LYS A 102 5.83 -8.39 -11.02
CA LYS A 102 5.96 -9.87 -11.06
C LYS A 102 4.94 -10.57 -11.97
N ARG A 103 3.88 -9.85 -12.37
CA ARG A 103 2.79 -10.31 -13.23
C ARG A 103 2.79 -9.59 -14.59
N GLU A 104 3.91 -8.95 -14.93
CA GLU A 104 4.09 -8.20 -16.17
C GLU A 104 3.06 -7.06 -16.32
N GLN A 105 2.56 -6.52 -15.20
CA GLN A 105 1.60 -5.42 -15.18
C GLN A 105 2.26 -4.05 -14.97
N GLY A 106 3.57 -3.95 -15.18
CA GLY A 106 4.36 -2.72 -15.08
C GLY A 106 5.85 -3.00 -15.06
N THR A 107 6.66 -1.95 -15.05
CA THR A 107 8.14 -2.04 -14.98
C THR A 107 8.73 -0.97 -14.05
N LEU A 108 9.91 -1.22 -13.49
CA LEU A 108 10.72 -0.21 -12.79
C LEU A 108 11.61 0.61 -13.74
N ASP A 109 11.65 0.24 -15.02
CA ASP A 109 12.44 0.95 -16.01
C ASP A 109 12.01 2.42 -16.07
N ASN A 110 12.99 3.31 -16.14
CA ASN A 110 12.80 4.75 -16.15
C ASN A 110 12.03 5.30 -14.93
N LEU A 111 11.94 4.54 -13.83
CA LEU A 111 11.45 5.03 -12.55
C LEU A 111 12.58 5.10 -11.52
N ILE A 112 12.64 6.20 -10.77
CA ILE A 112 13.44 6.31 -9.55
C ILE A 112 12.47 6.34 -8.39
N ILE A 113 12.58 5.38 -7.48
CA ILE A 113 11.65 5.20 -6.38
C ILE A 113 12.20 5.86 -5.11
N ILE A 114 11.45 6.83 -4.60
CA ILE A 114 11.68 7.45 -3.29
C ILE A 114 10.56 6.97 -2.37
N SER A 115 10.91 6.39 -1.23
CA SER A 115 9.93 5.97 -0.23
C SER A 115 10.41 6.35 1.17
N SER A 116 9.54 6.28 2.16
CA SER A 116 9.88 6.57 3.55
C SER A 116 9.53 5.41 4.48
N THR A 117 10.12 5.42 5.68
CA THR A 117 9.49 4.71 6.80
C THR A 117 8.11 5.35 7.05
N CYS A 118 7.07 4.52 7.25
CA CYS A 118 5.67 4.98 7.18
C CYS A 118 4.94 4.99 8.53
N GLY A 119 4.37 6.15 8.87
CA GLY A 119 3.55 6.36 10.06
C GLY A 119 2.16 5.72 9.99
N GLY A 120 1.68 5.43 8.78
CA GLY A 120 0.30 5.04 8.50
C GLY A 120 -0.46 6.16 7.78
N VAL A 121 -1.70 5.88 7.38
CA VAL A 121 -2.57 6.87 6.72
C VAL A 121 -3.96 6.85 7.32
N TYR A 122 -4.65 7.99 7.22
CA TYR A 122 -6.05 8.09 7.52
C TYR A 122 -6.90 7.34 6.47
N PRO A 123 -8.07 6.81 6.85
CA PRO A 123 -9.06 6.32 5.89
C PRO A 123 -9.58 7.48 5.03
N SER A 124 -10.06 7.17 3.82
CA SER A 124 -10.45 8.19 2.83
C SER A 124 -11.62 9.07 3.26
N ASP A 125 -12.53 8.58 4.10
CA ASP A 125 -13.66 9.37 4.61
C ASP A 125 -13.20 10.60 5.42
N LYS A 126 -12.07 10.50 6.13
CA LYS A 126 -11.46 11.60 6.90
C LYS A 126 -10.91 12.74 6.04
N SER A 127 -10.76 12.52 4.74
CA SER A 127 -10.37 13.59 3.81
C SER A 127 -11.53 14.53 3.47
N VAL A 128 -12.78 14.10 3.67
CA VAL A 128 -13.97 14.87 3.28
C VAL A 128 -14.42 15.85 4.37
N ASP A 129 -14.13 15.54 5.65
CA ASP A 129 -14.58 16.33 6.80
C ASP A 129 -13.49 17.26 7.38
N GLY A 130 -12.35 17.39 6.69
CA GLY A 130 -11.21 18.21 7.12
C GLY A 130 -10.42 17.64 8.31
N THR A 131 -10.74 16.41 8.76
CA THR A 131 -10.09 15.78 9.92
C THR A 131 -8.59 15.62 9.72
N VAL A 132 -8.14 15.28 8.51
CA VAL A 132 -6.71 15.07 8.23
C VAL A 132 -5.92 16.34 8.50
N GLU A 133 -6.31 17.47 7.90
CA GLU A 133 -5.59 18.75 8.04
C GLU A 133 -5.56 19.20 9.50
N LYS A 134 -6.69 19.09 10.20
CA LYS A 134 -6.81 19.42 11.63
C LYS A 134 -5.89 18.57 12.51
N ASN A 135 -5.69 17.30 12.15
CA ASN A 135 -4.92 16.34 12.96
C ASN A 135 -3.45 16.22 12.54
N LEU A 136 -2.99 16.93 11.48
CA LEU A 136 -1.59 16.87 11.03
C LEU A 136 -0.55 17.09 12.14
N PRO A 137 -0.66 18.10 13.03
CA PRO A 137 0.32 18.27 14.10
C PRO A 137 0.39 17.06 15.04
N LYS A 138 -0.78 16.51 15.40
CA LYS A 138 -0.90 15.32 16.25
C LYS A 138 -0.33 14.08 15.56
N TYR A 139 -0.56 13.94 14.26
CA TYR A 139 0.00 12.87 13.44
C TYR A 139 1.53 12.91 13.45
N TRP A 140 2.13 14.05 13.13
CA TRP A 140 3.60 14.18 13.09
C TRP A 140 4.24 13.98 14.46
N ASP A 141 3.59 14.42 15.54
CA ASP A 141 4.06 14.14 16.90
C ASP A 141 4.03 12.65 17.25
N ALA A 142 3.00 11.91 16.83
CA ALA A 142 2.97 10.45 16.99
C ALA A 142 4.05 9.77 16.16
N VAL A 143 4.23 10.20 14.90
CA VAL A 143 5.26 9.64 14.00
C VAL A 143 6.67 9.85 14.56
N LYS A 144 6.99 11.04 15.10
CA LYS A 144 8.27 11.32 15.78
C LYS A 144 8.55 10.40 16.96
N LYS A 145 7.49 9.93 17.63
CA LYS A 145 7.55 8.98 18.76
C LYS A 145 7.53 7.51 18.32
N GLY A 146 7.30 7.23 17.03
CA GLY A 146 7.10 5.88 16.52
C GLY A 146 5.78 5.25 16.98
N GLU A 147 4.77 6.09 17.22
CA GLU A 147 3.43 5.71 17.65
C GLU A 147 2.43 5.85 16.49
N THR A 148 1.28 5.19 16.61
CA THR A 148 0.17 5.30 15.65
C THR A 148 -1.04 5.93 16.32
N LEU A 149 -1.79 6.74 15.58
CA LEU A 149 -3.07 7.28 16.06
C LEU A 149 -4.21 6.29 15.86
N ASP A 150 -5.24 6.39 16.69
CA ASP A 150 -6.39 5.46 16.69
C ASP A 150 -7.27 5.57 15.44
N ASP A 151 -7.31 6.76 14.84
CA ASP A 151 -8.11 7.16 13.69
C ASP A 151 -7.42 6.89 12.33
N LEU A 152 -6.22 6.28 12.34
CA LEU A 152 -5.61 5.73 11.13
C LEU A 152 -6.33 4.47 10.66
N ARG A 153 -6.10 4.09 9.40
CA ARG A 153 -6.60 2.81 8.86
C ARG A 153 -6.24 1.65 9.80
N PRO A 154 -7.16 0.71 10.09
CA PRO A 154 -6.90 -0.41 11.00
C PRO A 154 -5.63 -1.21 10.66
N VAL A 155 -5.40 -1.48 9.37
CA VAL A 155 -4.18 -2.17 8.91
C VAL A 155 -2.89 -1.36 9.11
N CYS A 156 -2.95 -0.03 9.15
CA CYS A 156 -1.77 0.81 9.39
C CYS A 156 -1.31 0.73 10.85
N LYS A 157 -2.25 0.61 11.79
CA LYS A 157 -1.96 0.43 13.23
C LYS A 157 -1.25 -0.89 13.52
N SER A 158 -1.46 -1.88 12.66
CA SER A 158 -0.88 -3.24 12.74
C SER A 158 0.20 -3.54 11.70
N CYS A 159 0.66 -2.53 10.94
CA CYS A 159 1.59 -2.74 9.83
C CYS A 159 3.03 -2.90 10.31
N GLU A 160 3.57 -4.11 10.19
CA GLU A 160 4.98 -4.43 10.45
C GLU A 160 5.90 -4.13 9.25
N GLU A 161 5.30 -3.92 8.08
CA GLU A 161 5.94 -3.76 6.77
C GLU A 161 6.01 -2.29 6.35
N PHE A 162 6.42 -1.43 7.29
CA PHE A 162 6.41 0.02 7.14
C PHE A 162 7.75 0.61 6.71
N THR A 163 8.72 -0.24 6.42
CA THR A 163 10.02 0.13 5.83
C THR A 163 10.02 -0.35 4.38
N PRO A 164 10.44 0.48 3.41
CA PRO A 164 10.49 0.06 2.02
C PRO A 164 11.64 -0.93 1.77
N TYR A 165 11.41 -1.89 0.87
CA TYR A 165 12.40 -2.91 0.49
C TYR A 165 13.21 -2.54 -0.75
N VAL A 166 12.56 -2.00 -1.78
CA VAL A 166 13.12 -1.82 -3.14
C VAL A 166 13.14 -0.36 -3.60
N ALA A 167 13.19 0.60 -2.66
CA ALA A 167 13.31 2.00 -3.01
C ALA A 167 14.77 2.36 -3.36
N ASP A 168 14.99 3.23 -4.34
CA ASP A 168 16.32 3.81 -4.62
C ASP A 168 16.77 4.73 -3.48
N ILE A 169 15.82 5.45 -2.88
CA ILE A 169 16.05 6.33 -1.73
C ILE A 169 15.01 6.04 -0.64
N THR A 170 15.50 5.82 0.59
CA THR A 170 14.66 5.67 1.79
C THR A 170 14.80 6.87 2.72
N VAL A 171 13.69 7.52 3.04
CA VAL A 171 13.63 8.66 3.97
C VAL A 171 13.25 8.18 5.38
N ASP A 172 14.07 8.50 6.39
CA ASP A 172 13.83 8.07 7.77
C ASP A 172 12.96 9.05 8.57
N ILE A 173 11.68 8.72 8.69
CA ILE A 173 10.65 9.56 9.31
C ILE A 173 10.18 8.99 10.65
N VAL A 174 9.83 7.70 10.70
CA VAL A 174 9.18 7.11 11.88
C VAL A 174 10.18 6.94 13.02
N GLY A 175 9.79 7.42 14.21
CA GLY A 175 10.60 7.40 15.42
C GLY A 175 11.81 8.35 15.36
N ASN A 176 11.90 9.20 14.34
CA ASN A 176 12.94 10.23 14.23
C ASN A 176 12.40 11.53 14.83
N LYS A 177 12.98 11.98 15.94
CA LYS A 177 12.53 13.19 16.67
C LYS A 177 12.89 14.49 15.96
N ASP A 178 13.85 14.44 15.04
CA ASP A 178 14.42 15.62 14.42
C ASP A 178 13.92 15.83 12.98
N ILE A 179 12.82 15.20 12.56
CA ILE A 179 12.26 15.37 11.21
C ILE A 179 11.92 16.84 10.88
N ASP A 180 11.71 17.68 11.91
CA ASP A 180 11.45 19.12 11.75
C ASP A 180 12.74 19.93 11.50
N LYS A 181 13.93 19.34 11.73
CA LYS A 181 15.23 20.01 11.71
C LYS A 181 16.23 19.40 10.73
N GLN A 182 16.17 18.09 10.53
CA GLN A 182 17.06 17.37 9.62
C GLN A 182 16.29 16.35 8.78
N CYS A 183 16.70 16.26 7.51
CA CYS A 183 16.28 15.22 6.58
C CYS A 183 17.42 14.21 6.46
N ILE A 184 17.12 12.92 6.64
CA ILE A 184 18.08 11.83 6.45
C ILE A 184 17.55 10.91 5.36
N MET A 185 18.31 10.80 4.27
CA MET A 185 18.01 9.98 3.11
C MET A 185 19.05 8.87 3.00
N PHE A 186 18.61 7.62 2.98
CA PHE A 186 19.43 6.44 2.76
C PHE A 186 19.40 6.08 1.28
N LEU A 187 20.57 5.82 0.72
CA LEU A 187 20.82 5.76 -0.70
C LEU A 187 21.09 4.30 -1.06
N ASN A 188 20.05 3.60 -1.49
CA ASN A 188 20.06 2.13 -1.51
C ASN A 188 20.61 1.58 -2.83
N THR A 189 20.60 2.38 -3.90
CA THR A 189 21.03 1.98 -5.24
C THR A 189 21.96 3.02 -5.85
N GLN A 190 22.77 2.61 -6.84
CA GLN A 190 23.64 3.52 -7.58
C GLN A 190 22.86 4.64 -8.30
N ARG A 191 21.64 4.35 -8.78
CA ARG A 191 20.76 5.35 -9.41
C ARG A 191 20.32 6.40 -8.40
N GLY A 192 19.92 5.97 -7.20
CA GLY A 192 19.72 6.86 -6.05
C GLY A 192 21.01 7.63 -5.75
N GLU A 193 22.18 7.00 -5.94
CA GLU A 193 23.46 7.65 -5.72
C GLU A 193 23.79 8.82 -6.64
N GLU A 194 23.40 8.70 -7.89
CA GLU A 194 23.70 9.69 -8.92
C GLU A 194 22.86 10.95 -8.78
N LEU A 195 21.63 10.84 -8.26
CA LEU A 195 20.73 11.98 -8.08
C LEU A 195 21.22 13.02 -7.06
N TYR A 196 21.91 12.58 -6.01
CA TYR A 196 22.28 13.48 -4.91
C TYR A 196 23.64 14.13 -5.05
N LYS A 197 24.46 13.77 -6.05
CA LYS A 197 25.80 14.39 -6.26
C LYS A 197 25.74 15.92 -6.32
N GLU A 198 24.57 16.44 -6.68
CA GLU A 198 24.26 17.85 -6.83
C GLU A 198 23.70 18.50 -5.55
N MET A 199 23.38 17.70 -4.52
CA MET A 199 22.84 18.17 -3.25
C MET A 199 23.95 18.63 -2.30
N LYS A 200 23.71 19.75 -1.61
CA LYS A 200 24.56 20.22 -0.52
C LYS A 200 24.11 19.57 0.79
N GLY A 201 24.93 18.69 1.37
CA GLY A 201 24.64 18.06 2.65
C GLY A 201 25.85 17.31 3.22
N GLU A 202 25.65 16.72 4.40
CA GLU A 202 26.64 15.92 5.10
C GLU A 202 26.47 14.45 4.68
N PHE A 203 27.51 13.85 4.11
CA PHE A 203 27.54 12.42 3.81
C PHE A 203 27.90 11.61 5.04
N LEU A 204 27.10 10.60 5.32
CA LEU A 204 27.23 9.71 6.47
C LEU A 204 27.32 8.27 5.96
N GLU A 205 28.16 7.46 6.60
CA GLU A 205 28.07 6.01 6.50
C GLU A 205 27.21 5.52 7.67
N LYS A 206 25.94 5.25 7.38
CA LYS A 206 24.96 4.90 8.41
C LYS A 206 23.88 4.00 7.82
N GLU A 207 23.37 3.09 8.63
CA GLU A 207 22.20 2.28 8.30
C GLU A 207 20.98 2.77 9.10
N LEU A 208 19.79 2.44 8.61
CA LEU A 208 18.56 2.67 9.36
C LEU A 208 18.68 2.01 10.73
N ASP A 209 18.21 2.71 11.77
CA ASP A 209 18.29 2.19 13.13
C ASP A 209 17.33 1.01 13.30
N SER A 210 17.84 -0.20 13.07
CA SER A 210 17.11 -1.45 13.20
C SER A 210 16.53 -1.64 14.60
N ASN A 211 17.21 -1.19 15.67
CA ASN A 211 16.70 -1.33 17.03
C ASN A 211 15.48 -0.44 17.26
N LYS A 212 15.50 0.81 16.77
CA LYS A 212 14.33 1.71 16.77
C LYS A 212 13.17 1.10 16.00
N LEU A 213 13.42 0.64 14.77
CA LEU A 213 12.38 0.10 13.89
C LEU A 213 11.80 -1.22 14.43
N ASN A 214 12.61 -2.10 15.01
CA ASN A 214 12.15 -3.35 15.63
C ASN A 214 11.21 -3.08 16.81
N LYS A 215 11.52 -2.12 17.69
CA LYS A 215 10.62 -1.72 18.79
C LYS A 215 9.25 -1.24 18.29
N ILE A 216 9.23 -0.49 17.19
CA ILE A 216 7.96 -0.04 16.57
C ILE A 216 7.21 -1.24 15.97
N ARG A 217 7.94 -2.16 15.32
CA ARG A 217 7.36 -3.40 14.76
C ARG A 217 6.70 -4.24 15.85
N GLU A 218 7.37 -4.42 16.98
CA GLU A 218 6.83 -5.14 18.15
C GLU A 218 5.53 -4.51 18.67
N LYS A 219 5.48 -3.17 18.81
CA LYS A 219 4.26 -2.47 19.21
C LYS A 219 3.10 -2.72 18.23
N ARG A 220 3.37 -2.63 16.92
CA ARG A 220 2.35 -2.89 15.89
C ARG A 220 1.97 -4.36 15.79
N ALA A 221 2.86 -5.29 16.12
CA ALA A 221 2.57 -6.72 16.20
C ALA A 221 1.57 -7.05 17.33
N VAL A 222 1.64 -6.34 18.46
CA VAL A 222 0.65 -6.46 19.54
C VAL A 222 -0.74 -6.03 19.06
N GLU A 223 -0.84 -4.87 18.41
CA GLU A 223 -2.12 -4.39 17.83
C GLU A 223 -2.62 -5.32 16.72
N LYS A 224 -1.71 -5.85 15.88
CA LYS A 224 -2.05 -6.87 14.87
C LYS A 224 -2.72 -8.08 15.50
N LYS A 225 -2.13 -8.62 16.58
CA LYS A 225 -2.68 -9.77 17.29
C LYS A 225 -4.09 -9.47 17.79
N LYS A 226 -4.29 -8.32 18.43
CA LYS A 226 -5.62 -7.89 18.90
C LYS A 226 -6.66 -7.85 17.76
N LEU A 227 -6.32 -7.20 16.65
CA LEU A 227 -7.22 -7.10 15.49
C LEU A 227 -7.50 -8.47 14.84
N PHE A 228 -6.53 -9.39 14.90
CA PHE A 228 -6.70 -10.76 14.41
C PHE A 228 -7.61 -11.58 15.33
N ASP A 229 -7.38 -11.52 16.65
CA ASP A 229 -8.23 -12.21 17.63
C ASP A 229 -9.70 -11.74 17.50
N GLU A 230 -9.92 -10.42 17.36
CA GLU A 230 -11.25 -9.83 17.17
C GLU A 230 -11.96 -10.28 15.87
N ILE A 231 -11.21 -10.50 14.77
CA ILE A 231 -11.81 -10.91 13.50
C ILE A 231 -12.03 -12.41 13.43
N GLU A 232 -11.16 -13.22 14.03
CA GLU A 232 -11.31 -14.66 14.13
C GLU A 232 -12.56 -15.06 14.91
N GLU A 233 -12.82 -14.37 16.03
CA GLU A 233 -14.04 -14.58 16.81
C GLU A 233 -15.30 -14.34 15.96
N LYS A 234 -15.31 -13.26 15.16
CA LYS A 234 -16.45 -12.89 14.31
C LYS A 234 -16.59 -13.76 13.06
N MET A 235 -15.49 -14.35 12.57
CA MET A 235 -15.46 -15.18 11.35
C MET A 235 -15.52 -16.69 11.64
N SER A 236 -15.83 -17.08 12.88
CA SER A 236 -15.85 -18.49 13.25
C SER A 236 -16.93 -19.27 12.51
N GLY A 237 -16.51 -20.32 11.79
CA GLY A 237 -17.40 -21.19 11.04
C GLY A 237 -18.07 -20.54 9.83
N ILE A 238 -18.97 -21.30 9.19
CA ILE A 238 -19.69 -20.82 8.00
C ILE A 238 -20.68 -19.69 8.34
N ASP A 239 -21.28 -19.73 9.52
CA ASP A 239 -22.24 -18.73 9.97
C ASP A 239 -21.58 -17.37 10.19
N GLY A 240 -20.38 -17.32 10.79
CA GLY A 240 -19.61 -16.08 10.94
C GLY A 240 -19.21 -15.45 9.60
N LEU A 241 -18.85 -16.28 8.61
CA LEU A 241 -18.61 -15.80 7.24
C LEU A 241 -19.87 -15.21 6.62
N ILE A 242 -21.03 -15.85 6.82
CA ILE A 242 -22.33 -15.36 6.34
C ILE A 242 -22.71 -14.06 7.05
N ASP A 243 -22.49 -13.94 8.36
CA ASP A 243 -22.84 -12.74 9.13
C ASP A 243 -22.00 -11.51 8.73
N ILE A 244 -20.72 -11.71 8.44
CA ILE A 244 -19.83 -10.64 7.98
C ILE A 244 -20.09 -10.30 6.51
N PHE A 245 -19.96 -11.28 5.61
CA PHE A 245 -20.03 -11.02 4.17
C PHE A 245 -21.47 -10.96 3.63
N GLY A 246 -22.46 -11.38 4.39
CA GLY A 246 -23.88 -11.17 4.12
C GLY A 246 -24.29 -9.70 4.20
N LYS A 247 -23.46 -8.80 4.75
CA LYS A 247 -23.69 -7.35 4.65
C LYS A 247 -23.34 -6.80 3.26
N CYS A 248 -22.54 -7.52 2.48
CA CYS A 248 -22.00 -7.04 1.23
C CYS A 248 -23.12 -6.81 0.20
N ILE A 249 -23.15 -5.62 -0.40
CA ILE A 249 -24.15 -5.25 -1.41
C ILE A 249 -23.69 -5.53 -2.85
N SER A 250 -22.60 -6.29 -3.01
CA SER A 250 -22.00 -6.62 -4.33
C SER A 250 -21.64 -5.40 -5.21
N CYS A 251 -21.25 -4.27 -4.63
CA CYS A 251 -20.83 -3.08 -5.40
C CYS A 251 -19.42 -3.21 -6.02
N HIS A 252 -18.67 -4.24 -5.61
CA HIS A 252 -17.30 -4.55 -6.06
C HIS A 252 -16.25 -3.44 -5.89
N GLY A 253 -16.55 -2.34 -5.20
CA GLY A 253 -15.61 -1.24 -4.96
C GLY A 253 -14.28 -1.71 -4.36
N CYS A 254 -14.34 -2.61 -3.38
CA CYS A 254 -13.17 -3.21 -2.73
C CYS A 254 -12.25 -3.98 -3.70
N MET A 255 -12.80 -4.55 -4.78
CA MET A 255 -12.04 -5.16 -5.86
C MET A 255 -11.43 -4.09 -6.78
N ARG A 256 -12.24 -3.09 -7.17
CA ARG A 256 -11.82 -2.02 -8.10
C ARG A 256 -10.67 -1.17 -7.56
N VAL A 257 -10.56 -0.96 -6.25
CA VAL A 257 -9.45 -0.20 -5.65
C VAL A 257 -8.23 -1.03 -5.26
N CYS A 258 -8.34 -2.36 -5.25
CA CYS A 258 -7.21 -3.23 -4.94
C CYS A 258 -6.12 -3.05 -6.03
N PRO A 259 -4.85 -2.83 -5.65
CA PRO A 259 -3.77 -2.74 -6.63
C PRO A 259 -3.53 -4.10 -7.28
N ILE A 260 -3.60 -5.19 -6.52
CA ILE A 260 -3.27 -6.53 -7.01
C ILE A 260 -4.39 -7.11 -7.90
N CYS A 261 -5.64 -6.62 -7.81
CA CYS A 261 -6.69 -7.07 -8.74
C CYS A 261 -6.51 -6.39 -10.11
N TYR A 262 -5.81 -7.06 -11.03
CA TYR A 262 -5.48 -6.56 -12.37
C TYR A 262 -6.22 -7.27 -13.51
N CYS A 263 -6.96 -8.34 -13.26
CA CYS A 263 -7.61 -9.13 -14.30
C CYS A 263 -8.52 -8.26 -15.19
N ASN A 264 -8.29 -8.30 -16.50
CA ASN A 264 -9.14 -7.62 -17.49
C ASN A 264 -10.50 -8.32 -17.67
N LEU A 265 -10.49 -9.64 -17.57
CA LEU A 265 -11.68 -10.50 -17.58
C LEU A 265 -11.80 -11.13 -16.19
N CYS A 266 -12.83 -10.72 -15.45
CA CYS A 266 -13.11 -11.23 -14.13
C CYS A 266 -14.42 -12.01 -14.18
N GLU A 267 -14.42 -13.26 -13.70
CA GLU A 267 -15.63 -14.07 -13.61
C GLU A 267 -16.74 -13.34 -12.83
N PHE A 268 -16.41 -12.65 -11.73
CA PHE A 268 -17.35 -11.87 -10.93
C PHE A 268 -17.91 -10.61 -11.60
N GLU A 269 -17.43 -10.26 -12.80
CA GLU A 269 -17.94 -9.17 -13.63
C GLU A 269 -18.50 -9.69 -14.96
N SER A 270 -18.52 -11.03 -15.15
CA SER A 270 -19.08 -11.64 -16.35
C SER A 270 -20.60 -11.68 -16.28
N PRO A 271 -21.32 -11.36 -17.37
CA PRO A 271 -22.75 -11.63 -17.47
C PRO A 271 -23.11 -13.11 -17.26
N ASP A 272 -22.15 -14.03 -17.46
CA ASP A 272 -22.39 -15.47 -17.32
C ASP A 272 -22.62 -15.92 -15.88
N VAL A 273 -22.14 -15.17 -14.88
CA VAL A 273 -22.39 -15.48 -13.46
C VAL A 273 -23.64 -14.80 -12.92
N GLU A 274 -24.31 -13.96 -13.70
CA GLU A 274 -25.58 -13.37 -13.31
C GLU A 274 -26.67 -14.45 -13.28
N TYR A 275 -27.40 -14.51 -12.16
CA TYR A 275 -28.52 -15.44 -12.04
C TYR A 275 -29.63 -15.07 -13.02
N LYS A 276 -30.00 -16.00 -13.90
CA LYS A 276 -31.18 -15.90 -14.75
C LYS A 276 -32.43 -16.27 -13.95
N PRO A 277 -33.65 -15.88 -14.38
CA PRO A 277 -34.90 -16.29 -13.72
C PRO A 277 -34.98 -17.79 -13.41
N SER A 278 -34.54 -18.65 -14.34
CA SER A 278 -34.48 -20.10 -14.13
C SER A 278 -33.55 -20.54 -12.98
N ASN A 279 -32.46 -19.80 -12.73
CA ASN A 279 -31.59 -20.05 -11.58
C ASN A 279 -32.30 -19.72 -10.27
N TYR A 280 -33.04 -18.60 -10.23
CA TYR A 280 -33.85 -18.22 -9.07
C TYR A 280 -34.93 -19.24 -8.78
N ASP A 281 -35.68 -19.70 -9.79
CA ASP A 281 -36.74 -20.71 -9.62
C ASP A 281 -36.19 -22.01 -9.04
N SER A 282 -35.07 -22.50 -9.59
CA SER A 282 -34.39 -23.71 -9.09
C SER A 282 -33.97 -23.58 -7.62
N GLU A 283 -33.39 -22.44 -7.22
CA GLU A 283 -32.94 -22.26 -5.84
C GLU A 283 -34.10 -21.99 -4.87
N LEU A 284 -35.15 -21.28 -5.28
CA LEU A 284 -36.35 -21.06 -4.47
C LEU A 284 -37.09 -22.38 -4.19
N ASN A 285 -37.17 -23.28 -5.17
CA ASN A 285 -37.75 -24.62 -4.99
C ASN A 285 -37.01 -25.44 -3.91
N LYS A 286 -35.72 -25.18 -3.69
CA LYS A 286 -34.90 -25.88 -2.67
C LYS A 286 -34.92 -25.17 -1.31
N ARG A 287 -34.73 -23.84 -1.30
CA ARG A 287 -34.40 -23.08 -0.09
C ARG A 287 -35.54 -22.24 0.47
N LYS A 288 -36.68 -22.12 -0.24
CA LYS A 288 -37.89 -21.34 0.10
C LYS A 288 -37.69 -19.82 0.28
N ALA A 289 -36.46 -19.35 0.43
CA ALA A 289 -36.05 -17.96 0.42
C ALA A 289 -34.64 -17.86 -0.16
N LEU A 290 -34.36 -16.76 -0.85
CA LEU A 290 -33.05 -16.49 -1.43
C LEU A 290 -32.65 -15.04 -1.21
N ARG A 291 -31.36 -14.82 -0.97
CA ARG A 291 -30.73 -13.50 -1.00
C ARG A 291 -30.62 -13.00 -2.45
N VAL A 292 -30.93 -11.72 -2.68
CA VAL A 292 -30.69 -11.03 -3.95
C VAL A 292 -29.93 -9.72 -3.68
N PRO A 293 -28.74 -9.49 -4.27
CA PRO A 293 -28.04 -10.38 -5.19
C PRO A 293 -27.42 -11.61 -4.47
N PRO A 294 -27.35 -12.78 -5.13
CA PRO A 294 -26.72 -13.97 -4.58
C PRO A 294 -25.18 -13.85 -4.58
N GLY A 295 -24.48 -14.82 -3.96
CA GLY A 295 -23.04 -15.00 -4.17
C GLY A 295 -22.10 -14.06 -3.41
N THR A 296 -22.58 -13.25 -2.46
CA THR A 296 -21.74 -12.25 -1.77
C THR A 296 -20.61 -12.84 -0.93
N VAL A 297 -20.84 -13.99 -0.28
CA VAL A 297 -19.81 -14.76 0.44
C VAL A 297 -18.81 -15.37 -0.57
N TYR A 298 -19.34 -15.97 -1.65
CA TYR A 298 -18.53 -16.58 -2.70
C TYR A 298 -17.58 -15.58 -3.37
N PHE A 299 -18.05 -14.37 -3.66
CA PHE A 299 -17.23 -13.27 -4.17
C PHE A 299 -16.02 -12.97 -3.29
N GLN A 300 -16.22 -12.85 -1.97
CA GLN A 300 -15.13 -12.51 -1.06
C GLN A 300 -14.15 -13.67 -0.88
N ILE A 301 -14.65 -14.92 -0.83
CA ILE A 301 -13.80 -16.12 -0.78
C ILE A 301 -12.96 -16.24 -2.05
N GLY A 302 -13.57 -16.13 -3.23
CA GLY A 302 -12.86 -16.19 -4.51
C GLY A 302 -11.77 -15.13 -4.61
N ARG A 303 -12.07 -13.89 -4.18
CA ARG A 303 -11.06 -12.83 -4.09
C ARG A 303 -9.92 -13.14 -3.12
N MET A 304 -10.20 -13.73 -1.96
CA MET A 304 -9.16 -14.13 -1.02
C MET A 304 -8.27 -15.23 -1.60
N ILE A 305 -8.83 -16.19 -2.33
CA ILE A 305 -8.07 -17.24 -3.03
C ILE A 305 -7.13 -16.62 -4.08
N HIS A 306 -7.65 -15.72 -4.92
CA HIS A 306 -6.86 -15.15 -6.01
C HIS A 306 -5.75 -14.21 -5.53
N MET A 307 -6.00 -13.47 -4.44
CA MET A 307 -5.16 -12.33 -4.06
C MET A 307 -4.47 -12.46 -2.70
N GLY A 308 -4.89 -13.41 -1.87
CA GLY A 308 -4.49 -13.50 -0.46
C GLY A 308 -2.98 -13.54 -0.28
N ILE A 309 -2.30 -14.39 -1.06
CA ILE A 309 -0.84 -14.53 -0.99
C ILE A 309 -0.11 -13.22 -1.29
N SER A 310 -0.63 -12.40 -2.22
CA SER A 310 -0.03 -11.13 -2.65
C SER A 310 -0.60 -9.90 -1.94
N CYS A 311 -1.42 -10.08 -0.90
CA CYS A 311 -1.99 -8.97 -0.16
C CYS A 311 -0.90 -8.17 0.58
N VAL A 312 -0.75 -6.90 0.20
CA VAL A 312 0.19 -5.94 0.84
C VAL A 312 -0.43 -5.15 1.99
N ALA A 313 -1.67 -5.47 2.37
CA ALA A 313 -2.41 -4.84 3.47
C ALA A 313 -2.47 -3.29 3.44
N CYS A 314 -2.66 -2.70 2.25
CA CYS A 314 -2.71 -1.23 2.10
C CYS A 314 -4.00 -0.58 2.65
N GLY A 315 -5.07 -1.36 2.85
CA GLY A 315 -6.32 -0.89 3.44
C GLY A 315 -7.32 -0.24 2.47
N ALA A 316 -6.96 0.02 1.22
CA ALA A 316 -7.83 0.67 0.24
C ALA A 316 -9.20 0.00 0.08
N CYS A 317 -9.27 -1.33 0.18
CA CYS A 317 -10.52 -2.08 0.06
C CYS A 317 -11.52 -1.82 1.19
N ASN A 318 -11.04 -1.39 2.36
CA ASN A 318 -11.86 -1.06 3.52
C ASN A 318 -12.49 0.32 3.38
N ASP A 319 -11.69 1.28 2.93
CA ASP A 319 -12.06 2.68 2.73
C ASP A 319 -13.28 2.88 1.82
N VAL A 320 -13.46 1.98 0.85
CA VAL A 320 -14.56 2.06 -0.13
C VAL A 320 -15.72 1.12 0.17
N CYS A 321 -15.74 0.48 1.34
CA CYS A 321 -16.85 -0.40 1.70
C CYS A 321 -18.00 0.41 2.31
N PRO A 322 -19.15 0.58 1.63
CA PRO A 322 -20.25 1.41 2.13
C PRO A 322 -21.05 0.77 3.27
N VAL A 323 -20.68 -0.45 3.67
CA VAL A 323 -21.37 -1.27 4.69
C VAL A 323 -20.38 -1.74 5.77
N ASP A 324 -19.24 -1.06 5.88
CA ASP A 324 -18.25 -1.22 6.96
C ASP A 324 -17.78 -2.66 7.22
N ILE A 325 -17.67 -3.47 6.15
CA ILE A 325 -17.02 -4.78 6.26
C ILE A 325 -15.52 -4.53 6.46
N PRO A 326 -14.86 -5.14 7.46
CA PRO A 326 -13.43 -4.96 7.73
C PRO A 326 -12.55 -5.73 6.73
N VAL A 327 -12.77 -5.53 5.42
CA VAL A 327 -12.19 -6.31 4.33
C VAL A 327 -10.66 -6.36 4.44
N SER A 328 -10.03 -5.24 4.82
CA SER A 328 -8.57 -5.15 4.87
C SER A 328 -7.93 -6.03 5.95
N ILE A 329 -8.54 -6.10 7.14
CA ILE A 329 -8.06 -6.93 8.25
C ILE A 329 -8.30 -8.41 7.95
N ILE A 330 -9.47 -8.75 7.40
CA ILE A 330 -9.79 -10.11 6.98
C ILE A 330 -8.77 -10.61 5.94
N PHE A 331 -8.54 -9.83 4.88
CA PHE A 331 -7.61 -10.20 3.82
C PHE A 331 -6.16 -10.26 4.31
N LYS A 332 -5.76 -9.40 5.25
CA LYS A 332 -4.43 -9.48 5.88
C LYS A 332 -4.32 -10.75 6.73
N ARG A 333 -5.34 -11.11 7.52
CA ARG A 333 -5.32 -12.31 8.34
C ARG A 333 -5.22 -13.60 7.52
N VAL A 334 -6.07 -13.73 6.50
CA VAL A 334 -6.06 -14.90 5.60
C VAL A 334 -4.79 -14.92 4.76
N GLY A 335 -4.41 -13.77 4.19
CA GLY A 335 -3.18 -13.64 3.41
C GLY A 335 -1.93 -14.00 4.21
N GLU A 336 -1.83 -13.57 5.47
CA GLU A 336 -0.68 -13.89 6.33
C GLU A 336 -0.57 -15.39 6.65
N SER A 337 -1.70 -16.10 6.80
CA SER A 337 -1.67 -17.57 6.92
C SER A 337 -1.00 -18.21 5.70
N VAL A 338 -1.41 -17.79 4.50
CA VAL A 338 -0.86 -18.35 3.25
C VAL A 338 0.58 -17.92 3.02
N GLN A 339 0.89 -16.64 3.23
CA GLN A 339 2.24 -16.09 3.13
C GLN A 339 3.25 -16.84 4.00
N LYS A 340 2.89 -17.17 5.25
CA LYS A 340 3.75 -17.94 6.16
C LYS A 340 4.02 -19.36 5.67
N MET A 341 3.05 -20.01 5.04
CA MET A 341 3.24 -21.37 4.51
C MET A 341 4.31 -21.39 3.42
N PHE A 342 4.41 -20.34 2.60
CA PHE A 342 5.38 -20.23 1.51
C PHE A 342 6.62 -19.36 1.84
N ASP A 343 6.80 -18.94 3.10
CA ASP A 343 7.80 -17.94 3.51
C ASP A 343 7.83 -16.69 2.61
N TYR A 344 6.66 -16.28 2.12
CA TYR A 344 6.54 -15.26 1.08
C TYR A 344 6.14 -13.92 1.68
N THR A 345 6.95 -12.88 1.45
CA THR A 345 6.61 -11.50 1.82
C THR A 345 6.27 -10.68 0.57
N PRO A 346 4.98 -10.31 0.35
CA PRO A 346 4.59 -9.64 -0.88
C PRO A 346 5.37 -8.37 -1.16
N GLY A 347 5.86 -8.22 -2.38
CA GLY A 347 6.59 -7.03 -2.83
C GLY A 347 7.93 -6.77 -2.15
N LYS A 348 8.52 -7.76 -1.46
CA LYS A 348 9.83 -7.66 -0.81
C LYS A 348 10.98 -7.66 -1.82
N ASP A 349 10.95 -8.58 -2.77
CA ASP A 349 11.92 -8.69 -3.85
C ASP A 349 11.18 -8.73 -5.19
N VAL A 350 11.69 -8.04 -6.20
CA VAL A 350 11.14 -8.00 -7.56
C VAL A 350 11.37 -9.32 -8.29
N GLN A 351 12.50 -10.01 -8.02
CA GLN A 351 12.92 -11.23 -8.72
C GLN A 351 12.31 -12.50 -8.12
N GLU A 352 11.93 -12.46 -6.84
CA GLU A 352 11.22 -13.55 -6.18
C GLU A 352 9.86 -13.77 -6.84
N LYS A 353 9.63 -14.97 -7.41
CA LYS A 353 8.37 -15.29 -8.09
C LYS A 353 7.23 -15.48 -7.08
N ILE A 354 5.99 -15.23 -7.52
CA ILE A 354 4.82 -15.52 -6.68
C ILE A 354 4.63 -17.05 -6.61
N PRO A 355 4.40 -17.63 -5.43
CA PRO A 355 4.31 -19.09 -5.30
C PRO A 355 3.28 -19.75 -6.22
N PHE A 356 2.12 -19.12 -6.47
CA PHE A 356 1.08 -19.67 -7.35
C PHE A 356 1.43 -19.70 -8.86
N ILE A 357 2.54 -19.10 -9.29
CA ILE A 357 3.00 -19.17 -10.69
C ILE A 357 4.27 -20.01 -10.84
N THR A 358 4.69 -20.68 -9.76
CA THR A 358 5.83 -21.60 -9.73
C THR A 358 5.38 -23.00 -9.40
N PHE A 359 6.29 -23.95 -9.58
CA PHE A 359 6.08 -25.35 -9.21
C PHE A 359 7.35 -25.86 -8.55
N GLU A 360 7.23 -26.39 -7.35
CA GLU A 360 8.29 -27.11 -6.65
C GLU A 360 7.89 -28.58 -6.49
N LYS A 361 8.79 -29.49 -6.84
CA LYS A 361 8.48 -30.93 -6.90
C LYS A 361 8.17 -31.53 -5.52
N GLU A 362 8.79 -30.99 -4.47
CA GLU A 362 8.65 -31.46 -3.09
C GLU A 362 8.04 -30.34 -2.21
N GLU A 363 7.02 -29.65 -2.72
CA GLU A 363 6.29 -28.62 -1.97
C GLU A 363 5.25 -29.27 -1.03
N PHE A 364 5.32 -28.96 0.27
CA PHE A 364 4.40 -29.48 1.31
C PHE A 364 4.22 -31.00 1.34
N ALA A 365 5.24 -31.80 1.00
CA ALA A 365 5.17 -33.26 1.04
C ALA A 365 4.85 -33.83 2.44
N GLU A 366 5.02 -33.03 3.49
CA GLU A 366 4.61 -33.36 4.86
C GLU A 366 3.10 -33.30 5.10
N VAL A 367 2.33 -32.58 4.26
CA VAL A 367 0.86 -32.43 4.38
C VAL A 367 0.11 -33.52 3.61
N GLU A 368 0.78 -34.17 2.63
CA GLU A 368 0.19 -35.27 1.84
C GLU A 368 0.08 -36.61 2.60
N ARG A 369 0.56 -36.67 3.84
CA ARG A 369 0.69 -37.91 4.63
C ARG A 369 -0.52 -38.27 5.47
#